data_AF-A0A6J4LYF4-F1
#
_entry.id   AF-A0A6J4LYF4-F1
#
_cell.length_a   1.000
_cell.length_b   1.000
_cell.length_c   1.000
_cell.angle_alpha   90.00
_cell.angle_beta   90.00
_cell.angle_gamma   90.00
#
_symmetry.space_group_name_H-M   'P 1'
#
loop_
_entity.id
_entity.type
_entity.pdbx_description
1 polymer ?
#
loop_
_entity_poly.entity_id
_entity_poly.type
_entity_poly.pdbx_seq_one_letter_code
_entity_poly.pdbx_strand_id
1 'polypeptide(L)'
;TPSTESVRRALAIQMIIDQEWGLADNENPLQGSYVVDELTDLVEEAVLLEFDRISERGGVLGAMETGYQRGRIQDESMLYEHRKHDGSLPIIGVNTFLAPDADGGTPTSPELSRATEAEKQSQLDRLAAFHARHREDAPAALASLQAAATSGGNVFAALMDAVRSCSLGQISDAFFTVGGQYRRNV
;
A
#
# COMPACT_ATOMS: atom_id res chain seq x y z
N THR A 1 -0.63 -0.66 -14.14
CA THR A 1 -1.70 0.34 -13.96
C THR A 1 -2.86 -0.02 -14.88
N PRO A 2 -4.11 0.00 -14.42
CA PRO A 2 -5.26 -0.35 -15.26
C PRO A 2 -5.36 0.61 -16.46
N SER A 3 -5.74 0.08 -17.63
CA SER A 3 -6.04 0.90 -18.81
C SER A 3 -7.33 1.70 -18.60
N THR A 4 -7.57 2.73 -19.42
CA THR A 4 -8.82 3.51 -19.37
C THR A 4 -10.07 2.63 -19.46
N GLU A 5 -10.04 1.59 -20.30
CA GLU A 5 -11.14 0.63 -20.40
C GLU A 5 -11.32 -0.19 -19.12
N SER A 6 -10.21 -0.70 -18.55
CA SER A 6 -10.23 -1.45 -17.29
C SER A 6 -10.74 -0.58 -16.13
N VAL A 7 -10.35 0.69 -16.05
CA VAL A 7 -10.85 1.64 -15.06
C VAL A 7 -12.36 1.87 -15.23
N ARG A 8 -12.85 2.05 -16.46
CA ARG A 8 -14.29 2.20 -16.71
C ARG A 8 -15.08 0.98 -16.25
N ARG A 9 -14.58 -0.23 -16.53
CA ARG A 9 -15.21 -1.47 -16.06
C ARG A 9 -15.22 -1.58 -14.53
N ALA A 10 -14.12 -1.22 -13.87
CA ALA A 10 -14.04 -1.23 -12.41
C ALA A 10 -14.99 -0.20 -11.77
N LEU A 11 -15.10 1.01 -12.34
CA LEU A 11 -16.05 2.03 -11.87
C LEU A 11 -17.51 1.62 -12.11
N ALA A 12 -17.79 0.97 -13.24
CA ALA A 12 -19.14 0.50 -13.54
C ALA A 12 -19.67 -0.50 -12.49
N ILE A 13 -18.78 -1.29 -11.84
CA ILE A 13 -19.19 -2.18 -10.74
C ILE A 13 -19.84 -1.38 -9.60
N GLN A 14 -19.21 -0.29 -9.16
CA GLN A 14 -19.77 0.57 -8.10
C GLN A 14 -21.05 1.23 -8.58
N MET A 15 -21.07 1.79 -9.80
CA MET A 15 -22.26 2.46 -10.33
C MET A 15 -23.47 1.52 -10.43
N ILE A 16 -23.28 0.27 -10.85
CA ILE A 16 -24.36 -0.71 -10.94
C ILE A 16 -24.88 -1.05 -9.54
N ILE A 17 -23.99 -1.27 -8.57
CA ILE A 17 -24.39 -1.53 -7.18
C ILE A 17 -25.17 -0.33 -6.61
N ASP A 18 -24.70 0.89 -6.84
CA ASP A 18 -25.29 2.08 -6.21
C ASP A 18 -26.56 2.57 -6.90
N GLN A 19 -26.70 2.36 -8.22
CA GLN A 19 -27.78 2.97 -9.01
C GLN A 19 -28.82 1.96 -9.52
N GLU A 20 -28.45 0.69 -9.66
CA GLU A 20 -29.32 -0.33 -10.29
C GLU A 20 -29.69 -1.46 -9.32
N TRP A 21 -28.82 -1.75 -8.35
CA TRP A 21 -29.04 -2.86 -7.42
C TRP A 21 -29.96 -2.44 -6.26
N GLY A 22 -31.25 -2.76 -6.38
CA GLY A 22 -32.28 -2.28 -5.44
C GLY A 22 -32.11 -2.66 -3.96
N LEU A 23 -31.27 -3.64 -3.59
CA LEU A 23 -30.98 -3.87 -2.17
C LEU A 23 -30.13 -2.74 -1.57
N ALA A 24 -29.38 -2.01 -2.40
CA ALA A 24 -28.58 -0.86 -1.99
C ALA A 24 -29.44 0.37 -1.62
N ASP A 25 -30.74 0.39 -1.94
CA ASP A 25 -31.67 1.42 -1.45
C ASP A 25 -31.87 1.33 0.08
N ASN A 26 -31.55 0.18 0.68
CA ASN A 26 -31.49 -0.01 2.12
C ASN A 26 -30.02 0.09 2.59
N GLU A 27 -29.73 0.97 3.55
CA GLU A 27 -28.37 1.23 4.05
C GLU A 27 -27.87 0.21 5.09
N ASN A 28 -28.76 -0.60 5.66
CA ASN A 28 -28.45 -1.61 6.67
C ASN A 28 -29.04 -3.00 6.36
N PRO A 29 -28.92 -3.52 5.12
CA PRO A 29 -29.67 -4.69 4.65
C PRO A 29 -29.26 -6.00 5.32
N LEU A 30 -28.12 -6.02 6.02
CA LEU A 30 -27.59 -7.19 6.71
C LEU A 30 -28.00 -7.26 8.19
N GLN A 31 -28.52 -6.19 8.78
CA GLN A 31 -28.88 -6.17 10.20
C GLN A 31 -30.01 -7.16 10.50
N GLY A 32 -29.83 -7.95 11.56
CA GLY A 32 -30.77 -9.01 11.97
C GLY A 32 -30.59 -10.33 11.22
N SER A 33 -29.58 -10.44 10.35
CA SER A 33 -29.18 -11.72 9.78
C SER A 33 -28.43 -12.54 10.82
N TYR A 34 -29.01 -13.67 11.25
CA TYR A 34 -28.38 -14.57 12.23
C TYR A 34 -26.95 -14.97 11.86
N VAL A 35 -26.68 -15.20 10.57
CA VAL A 35 -25.34 -15.57 10.09
C VAL A 35 -24.36 -14.41 10.19
N VAL A 36 -24.81 -13.18 9.90
CA VAL A 36 -23.94 -12.00 9.97
C VAL A 36 -23.66 -11.67 11.42
N ASP A 37 -24.67 -11.69 12.29
CA ASP A 37 -24.52 -11.42 13.72
C ASP A 37 -23.54 -12.42 14.37
N GLU A 38 -23.70 -13.73 14.11
CA GLU A 38 -22.78 -14.75 14.62
C GLU A 38 -21.35 -14.59 14.08
N LEU A 39 -21.19 -14.30 12.79
CA LEU A 39 -19.87 -14.03 12.21
C LEU A 39 -19.24 -12.75 12.77
N THR A 40 -20.04 -11.74 13.09
CA THR A 40 -19.58 -10.51 13.74
C THR A 40 -18.99 -10.82 15.11
N ASP A 41 -19.71 -11.56 15.95
CA ASP A 41 -19.23 -11.94 17.30
C ASP A 41 -17.95 -12.79 17.22
N LEU A 42 -17.90 -13.77 16.32
CA LEU A 42 -16.74 -14.65 16.15
C LEU A 42 -15.50 -13.88 15.67
N VAL A 43 -15.67 -12.95 14.74
CA VAL A 43 -14.55 -12.14 14.23
C VAL A 43 -14.09 -11.11 15.27
N GLU A 44 -15.02 -10.48 16.00
CA GLU A 44 -14.68 -9.56 17.09
C GLU A 44 -13.81 -10.25 18.14
N GLU A 45 -14.26 -11.39 18.67
CA GLU A 45 -13.50 -12.16 19.67
C GLU A 45 -12.13 -12.58 19.11
N ALA A 46 -12.07 -13.07 17.87
CA ALA A 46 -10.81 -13.46 17.24
C ALA A 46 -9.81 -12.29 17.12
N VAL A 47 -10.29 -11.07 16.85
CA VAL A 47 -9.46 -9.86 16.78
C VAL A 47 -8.99 -9.43 18.17
N LEU A 48 -9.87 -9.48 19.18
CA LEU A 48 -9.51 -9.15 20.56
C LEU A 48 -8.43 -10.10 21.11
N LEU A 49 -8.54 -11.40 20.83
CA LEU A 49 -7.51 -12.37 21.16
C LEU A 49 -6.17 -12.08 20.45
N GLU A 50 -6.19 -11.56 19.23
CA GLU A 50 -4.98 -11.14 18.54
C GLU A 50 -4.37 -9.88 19.17
N PHE A 51 -5.19 -8.96 19.68
CA PHE A 51 -4.70 -7.81 20.46
C PHE A 51 -3.99 -8.23 21.74
N ASP A 52 -4.51 -9.24 22.45
CA ASP A 52 -3.85 -9.78 23.64
C ASP A 52 -2.49 -10.39 23.29
N ARG A 53 -2.41 -11.19 22.22
CA ARG A 53 -1.12 -11.75 21.73
C ARG A 53 -0.10 -10.66 21.40
N ILE A 54 -0.53 -9.57 20.77
CA ILE A 54 0.36 -8.44 20.46
C ILE A 54 0.77 -7.71 21.75
N SER A 55 -0.16 -7.53 22.68
CA SER A 55 0.09 -6.85 23.96
C SER A 55 1.10 -7.61 24.83
N GLU A 56 1.00 -8.94 24.91
CA GLU A 56 1.96 -9.81 25.59
C GLU A 56 3.39 -9.70 25.05
N ARG A 57 3.55 -9.24 23.80
CA ARG A 57 4.84 -9.05 23.11
C ARG A 57 5.39 -7.64 23.26
N GLY A 58 4.89 -6.85 24.21
CA GLY A 58 5.29 -5.45 24.40
C GLY A 58 4.56 -4.51 23.43
N GLY A 59 3.34 -4.85 23.04
CA GLY A 59 2.54 -4.10 22.08
C GLY A 59 3.09 -4.19 20.65
N VAL A 60 2.58 -3.33 19.77
CA VAL A 60 2.90 -3.37 18.33
C VAL A 60 4.40 -3.24 18.07
N LEU A 61 5.08 -2.33 18.76
CA LEU A 61 6.52 -2.09 18.55
C LEU A 61 7.36 -3.30 18.99
N GLY A 62 7.08 -3.88 20.16
CA GLY A 62 7.80 -5.08 20.61
C GLY A 62 7.51 -6.30 19.71
N ALA A 63 6.26 -6.45 19.25
CA ALA A 63 5.90 -7.47 18.27
C ALA A 63 6.66 -7.27 16.93
N MET A 64 6.85 -6.02 16.48
CA MET A 64 7.64 -5.71 15.28
C MET A 64 9.12 -6.02 15.45
N GLU A 65 9.70 -5.81 16.64
CA GLU A 65 11.10 -6.15 16.93
C GLU A 65 11.35 -7.67 16.83
N THR A 66 10.39 -8.47 17.29
CA THR A 66 10.43 -9.94 17.18
C THR A 66 10.02 -10.48 15.81
N GLY A 67 9.55 -9.61 14.91
CA GLY A 67 9.07 -9.99 13.57
C GLY A 67 7.72 -10.72 13.56
N TYR A 68 6.95 -10.68 14.66
CA TYR A 68 5.72 -11.45 14.83
C TYR A 68 4.71 -11.25 13.70
N GLN A 69 4.34 -10.00 13.39
CA GLN A 69 3.34 -9.72 12.36
C GLN A 69 3.84 -10.18 10.98
N ARG A 70 5.12 -9.95 10.67
CA ARG A 70 5.71 -10.38 9.40
C ARG A 70 5.70 -11.90 9.27
N GLY A 71 6.12 -12.61 10.32
CA GLY A 71 6.10 -14.07 10.36
C GLY A 71 4.69 -14.62 10.15
N ARG A 72 3.70 -14.10 10.90
CA ARG A 72 2.29 -14.52 10.74
C ARG A 72 1.77 -14.28 9.32
N ILE A 73 2.03 -13.12 8.73
CA ILE A 73 1.63 -12.84 7.33
C ILE A 73 2.29 -13.82 6.36
N GLN A 74 3.58 -14.11 6.56
CA GLN A 74 4.32 -15.05 5.72
C GLN A 74 3.76 -16.48 5.84
N ASP A 75 3.50 -16.95 7.06
CA ASP A 75 2.94 -18.28 7.31
C ASP A 75 1.56 -18.45 6.66
N GLU A 76 0.66 -17.46 6.84
CA GLU A 76 -0.67 -17.49 6.22
C GLU A 76 -0.59 -17.37 4.69
N SER A 77 0.36 -16.60 4.15
CA SER A 77 0.62 -16.53 2.72
C SER A 77 1.10 -17.88 2.17
N MET A 78 2.00 -18.56 2.88
CA MET A 78 2.49 -19.88 2.47
C MET A 78 1.38 -20.93 2.53
N LEU A 79 0.52 -20.88 3.55
CA LEU A 79 -0.65 -21.73 3.65
C LEU A 79 -1.62 -21.51 2.49
N TYR A 80 -1.92 -20.25 2.16
CA TYR A 80 -2.78 -19.90 1.02
C TYR A 80 -2.19 -20.41 -0.30
N GLU A 81 -0.91 -20.15 -0.58
CA GLU A 81 -0.27 -20.60 -1.82
C GLU A 81 -0.20 -22.14 -1.88
N HIS A 82 0.04 -22.83 -0.76
CA HIS A 82 -0.03 -24.29 -0.72
C HIS A 82 -1.42 -24.79 -1.11
N ARG A 83 -2.47 -24.25 -0.50
CA ARG A 83 -3.87 -24.64 -0.79
C ARG A 83 -4.30 -24.32 -2.22
N LYS A 84 -3.77 -23.23 -2.77
CA LYS A 84 -3.97 -22.86 -4.18
C LYS A 84 -3.29 -23.84 -5.12
N HIS A 85 -2.07 -24.28 -4.80
CA HIS A 85 -1.32 -25.21 -5.65
C HIS A 85 -1.82 -26.66 -5.54
N ASP A 86 -2.20 -27.11 -4.34
CA ASP A 86 -2.72 -28.46 -4.12
C ASP A 86 -4.20 -28.64 -4.55
N GLY A 87 -4.91 -27.53 -4.78
CA GLY A 87 -6.29 -27.49 -5.25
C GLY A 87 -7.35 -27.58 -4.15
N SER A 88 -6.97 -27.67 -2.87
CA SER A 88 -7.88 -27.64 -1.73
C SER A 88 -8.60 -26.29 -1.59
N LEU A 89 -7.99 -25.21 -2.09
CA LEU A 89 -8.66 -23.94 -2.32
C LEU A 89 -9.00 -23.80 -3.82
N PRO A 90 -10.27 -23.97 -4.23
CA PRO A 90 -10.64 -23.90 -5.65
C PRO A 90 -10.56 -22.47 -6.18
N ILE A 91 -9.79 -22.26 -7.25
CA ILE A 91 -9.67 -21.00 -7.98
C ILE A 91 -10.02 -21.23 -9.45
N ILE A 92 -11.18 -20.72 -9.85
CA ILE A 92 -11.74 -20.86 -11.20
C ILE A 92 -10.80 -20.25 -12.23
N GLY A 93 -10.43 -21.03 -13.25
CA GLY A 93 -9.53 -20.61 -14.32
C GLY A 93 -8.04 -20.66 -13.96
N VAL A 94 -7.68 -21.13 -12.75
CA VAL A 94 -6.28 -21.26 -12.31
C VAL A 94 -5.92 -22.71 -11.95
N ASN A 95 -6.65 -23.34 -11.03
CA ASN A 95 -6.41 -24.73 -10.62
C ASN A 95 -7.60 -25.67 -10.89
N THR A 96 -8.78 -25.11 -11.20
CA THR A 96 -9.98 -25.84 -11.56
C THR A 96 -10.76 -25.08 -12.64
N PHE A 97 -11.64 -25.76 -13.38
CA PHE A 97 -12.39 -25.19 -14.51
C PHE A 97 -11.51 -24.46 -15.53
N LEU A 98 -10.42 -25.11 -15.94
CA LEU A 98 -9.51 -24.58 -16.96
C LEU A 98 -10.18 -24.59 -18.34
N ALA A 99 -9.92 -23.56 -19.15
CA ALA A 99 -10.44 -23.51 -20.51
C ALA A 99 -9.76 -24.60 -21.37
N PRO A 100 -10.50 -25.31 -22.24
CA PRO A 100 -9.96 -26.41 -23.04
C PRO A 100 -8.77 -26.04 -23.94
N ASP A 101 -8.74 -24.79 -24.42
CA ASP A 101 -7.70 -24.24 -25.32
C ASP A 101 -6.74 -23.29 -24.60
N ALA A 102 -6.71 -23.28 -23.26
CA ALA A 102 -5.73 -22.51 -22.51
C ALA A 102 -4.38 -23.23 -22.53
N ASP A 103 -3.60 -23.02 -23.59
CA ASP A 103 -2.19 -23.40 -23.69
C ASP A 103 -1.31 -22.61 -22.70
N GLY A 104 -1.62 -22.61 -21.39
CA GLY A 104 -0.86 -21.92 -20.34
C GLY A 104 -0.53 -20.44 -20.63
N GLY A 105 -1.20 -19.86 -21.62
CA GLY A 105 -0.75 -18.69 -22.34
C GLY A 105 -1.49 -17.50 -21.80
N THR A 106 -0.74 -16.60 -21.18
CA THR A 106 -1.17 -15.23 -20.87
C THR A 106 -2.09 -14.71 -21.99
N PRO A 107 -3.32 -14.26 -21.70
CA PRO A 107 -4.17 -13.64 -22.70
C PRO A 107 -3.39 -12.57 -23.47
N THR A 108 -3.68 -12.43 -24.76
CA THR A 108 -3.20 -11.40 -25.70
C THR A 108 -2.60 -10.20 -24.97
N SER A 109 -1.26 -10.06 -25.07
CA SER A 109 -0.45 -9.04 -24.39
C SER A 109 -1.25 -7.77 -24.08
N PRO A 110 -1.77 -7.61 -22.84
CA PRO A 110 -2.57 -6.45 -22.52
C PRO A 110 -1.72 -5.21 -22.71
N GLU A 111 -2.30 -4.14 -23.23
CA GLU A 111 -1.58 -2.88 -23.43
C GLU A 111 -0.98 -2.44 -22.08
N LEU A 112 0.34 -2.53 -21.98
CA LEU A 112 1.04 -2.22 -20.76
C LEU A 112 1.24 -0.71 -20.68
N SER A 113 0.57 -0.07 -19.72
CA SER A 113 0.87 1.31 -19.36
C SER A 113 2.28 1.37 -18.75
N ARG A 114 3.23 1.96 -19.49
CA ARG A 114 4.62 2.19 -19.08
C ARG A 114 4.99 3.66 -19.37
N ALA A 115 5.88 4.21 -18.55
CA ALA A 115 6.42 5.54 -18.79
C ALA A 115 7.26 5.58 -20.08
N THR A 116 7.04 6.62 -20.88
CA THR A 116 7.78 6.92 -22.10
C THR A 116 9.15 7.52 -21.76
N GLU A 117 10.07 7.46 -22.72
CA GLU A 117 11.39 8.09 -22.54
C GLU A 117 11.29 9.62 -22.45
N ALA A 118 10.35 10.23 -23.19
CA ALA A 118 10.10 11.67 -23.13
C ALA A 118 9.63 12.11 -21.74
N GLU A 119 8.79 11.33 -21.05
CA GLU A 119 8.35 11.63 -19.68
C GLU A 119 9.50 11.56 -18.68
N LYS A 120 10.39 10.56 -18.81
CA LYS A 120 11.58 10.48 -17.96
C LYS A 120 12.49 11.68 -18.17
N GLN A 121 12.78 12.04 -19.44
CA GLN A 121 13.62 13.19 -19.74
C GLN A 121 12.98 14.48 -19.22
N SER A 122 11.67 14.65 -19.40
CA SER A 122 10.93 15.79 -18.86
C SER A 122 11.08 15.91 -17.33
N GLN A 123 11.00 14.79 -16.59
CA GLN A 123 11.21 14.79 -15.15
C GLN A 123 12.64 15.18 -14.75
N LEU A 124 13.65 14.71 -15.49
CA LEU A 124 15.06 15.09 -15.26
C LEU A 124 15.28 16.59 -15.50
N ASP A 125 14.74 17.12 -16.60
CA ASP A 125 14.88 18.53 -16.96
C ASP A 125 14.18 19.44 -15.93
N ARG A 126 12.97 19.07 -15.51
CA ARG A 126 12.22 19.78 -14.46
C ARG A 126 12.96 19.77 -13.12
N LEU A 127 13.56 18.63 -12.77
CA LEU A 127 14.35 18.50 -11.55
C LEU A 127 15.60 19.38 -11.59
N ALA A 128 16.36 19.34 -12.68
CA ALA A 128 17.55 20.16 -12.86
C ALA A 128 17.21 21.67 -12.84
N ALA A 129 16.12 22.08 -13.49
CA ALA A 129 15.64 23.45 -13.48
C ALA A 129 15.21 23.90 -12.07
N PHE A 130 14.51 23.04 -11.32
CA PHE A 130 14.14 23.31 -9.93
C PHE A 130 15.36 23.49 -9.03
N HIS A 131 16.36 22.61 -9.15
CA HIS A 131 17.63 22.72 -8.42
C HIS A 131 18.41 23.98 -8.78
N ALA A 132 18.46 24.35 -10.07
CA ALA A 132 19.12 25.57 -10.50
C ALA A 132 18.42 26.83 -9.95
N ARG A 133 17.08 26.84 -9.95
CA ARG A 133 16.27 27.96 -9.44
C ARG A 133 16.47 28.20 -7.94
N HIS A 134 16.62 27.14 -7.15
CA HIS A 134 16.68 27.20 -5.69
C HIS A 134 18.06 26.91 -5.11
N ARG A 135 19.11 27.05 -5.93
CA ARG A 135 20.49 26.72 -5.55
C ARG A 135 20.96 27.42 -4.28
N GLU A 136 20.58 28.69 -4.11
CA GLU A 136 21.00 29.52 -2.98
C GLU A 136 20.15 29.26 -1.72
N ASP A 137 18.85 28.98 -1.89
CA ASP A 137 17.91 28.81 -0.76
C ASP A 137 17.95 27.39 -0.17
N ALA A 138 18.22 26.38 -1.01
CA ALA A 138 18.14 24.97 -0.62
C ALA A 138 19.08 24.59 0.55
N PRO A 139 20.36 25.00 0.59
CA PRO A 139 21.26 24.63 1.69
C PRO A 139 20.76 25.10 3.06
N ALA A 140 20.23 26.32 3.15
CA ALA A 140 19.71 26.88 4.40
C ALA A 140 18.43 26.18 4.86
N ALA A 141 17.54 25.84 3.91
CA ALA A 141 16.32 25.11 4.19
C ALA A 141 16.61 23.67 4.69
N LEU A 142 17.56 22.97 4.04
CA LEU A 142 17.98 21.63 4.46
C LEU A 142 18.65 21.64 5.84
N ALA A 143 19.50 22.64 6.13
CA ALA A 143 20.13 22.77 7.44
C ALA A 143 19.08 23.02 8.55
N SER A 144 18.08 23.85 8.27
CA SER A 144 16.96 24.10 9.20
C SER A 144 16.16 22.84 9.47
N LEU A 145 15.91 22.03 8.42
CA LEU A 145 15.23 20.75 8.54
C LEU A 145 16.01 19.74 9.40
N GLN A 146 17.32 19.64 9.19
CA GLN A 146 18.21 18.79 9.98
C GLN A 146 18.29 19.24 11.44
N ALA A 147 18.32 20.55 11.68
CA ALA A 147 18.29 21.11 13.03
C ALA A 147 16.98 20.79 13.73
N ALA A 148 15.83 20.92 13.05
CA ALA A 148 14.53 20.53 13.62
C ALA A 148 14.48 19.03 13.99
N ALA A 149 15.02 18.16 13.12
CA ALA A 149 15.06 16.72 13.36
C ALA A 149 15.95 16.32 14.55
N THR A 150 17.07 17.01 14.76
CA THR A 150 18.04 16.69 15.83
C THR A 150 17.74 17.36 17.17
N SER A 151 17.05 18.50 17.16
CA SER A 151 16.68 19.25 18.37
C SER A 151 15.36 18.81 19.00
N GLY A 152 14.63 17.86 18.39
CA GLY A 152 13.28 17.48 18.82
C GLY A 152 12.20 18.51 18.45
N GLY A 153 12.49 19.39 17.48
CA GLY A 153 11.53 20.36 16.96
C GLY A 153 10.48 19.73 16.06
N ASN A 154 9.50 20.54 15.64
CA ASN A 154 8.47 20.08 14.70
C ASN A 154 9.04 19.98 13.28
N VAL A 155 9.43 18.77 12.89
CA VAL A 155 9.98 18.46 11.56
C VAL A 155 9.00 18.80 10.44
N PHE A 156 7.69 18.58 10.64
CA PHE A 156 6.69 18.87 9.62
C PHE A 156 6.57 20.36 9.32
N ALA A 157 6.69 21.21 10.34
CA ALA A 157 6.72 22.67 10.13
C ALA A 157 7.92 23.07 9.25
N ALA A 158 9.11 22.54 9.53
CA ALA A 158 10.29 22.78 8.70
C ALA A 158 10.15 22.21 7.27
N LEU A 159 9.43 21.09 7.10
CA LEU A 159 9.13 20.53 5.78
C LEU A 159 8.29 21.46 4.92
N MET A 160 7.30 22.17 5.49
CA MET A 160 6.44 23.11 4.75
C MET A 160 7.23 24.22 4.06
N ASP A 161 8.38 24.59 4.63
CA ASP A 161 9.31 25.55 4.03
C ASP A 161 10.29 24.86 3.09
N ALA A 162 10.87 23.73 3.51
CA ALA A 162 11.86 23.00 2.71
C ALA A 162 11.34 22.55 1.34
N VAL A 163 10.10 22.08 1.24
CA VAL A 163 9.52 21.61 -0.05
C VAL A 163 9.39 22.71 -1.11
N ARG A 164 9.50 23.99 -0.72
CA ARG A 164 9.45 25.12 -1.67
C ARG A 164 10.75 25.30 -2.43
N SER A 165 11.87 24.85 -1.88
CA SER A 165 13.23 25.04 -2.43
C SER A 165 14.04 23.75 -2.56
N CYS A 166 13.57 22.63 -2.00
CA CYS A 166 14.28 21.35 -1.96
C CYS A 166 13.45 20.24 -2.59
N SER A 167 14.09 19.36 -3.36
CA SER A 167 13.45 18.19 -3.94
C SER A 167 13.29 17.05 -2.93
N LEU A 168 12.45 16.05 -3.26
CA LEU A 168 12.25 14.86 -2.43
C LEU A 168 13.56 14.14 -2.10
N GLY A 169 14.46 13.99 -3.07
CA GLY A 169 15.76 13.37 -2.87
C GLY A 169 16.65 14.15 -1.89
N GLN A 170 16.76 15.47 -2.07
CA GLN A 170 17.54 16.33 -1.17
C GLN A 170 17.03 16.27 0.28
N ILE A 171 15.71 16.27 0.46
CA ILE A 171 15.07 16.13 1.78
C ILE A 171 15.34 14.76 2.39
N SER A 172 15.22 13.69 1.60
CA SER A 172 15.44 12.32 2.08
C SER A 172 16.90 12.09 2.50
N ASP A 173 17.86 12.55 1.69
CA ASP A 173 19.28 12.46 2.01
C ASP A 173 19.65 13.29 3.25
N ALA A 174 19.02 14.46 3.41
CA ALA A 174 19.17 15.27 4.62
C ALA A 174 18.69 14.51 5.87
N PHE A 175 17.56 13.79 5.80
CA PHE A 175 17.10 12.92 6.89
C PHE A 175 18.00 11.71 7.11
N PHE A 176 18.51 11.07 6.05
CA PHE A 176 19.42 9.93 6.21
C PHE A 176 20.71 10.31 6.93
N THR A 177 21.18 11.55 6.75
CA THR A 177 22.37 12.07 7.44
C THR A 177 22.18 12.18 8.95
N VAL A 178 20.98 12.54 9.42
CA VAL A 178 20.71 12.80 10.85
C VAL A 178 19.93 11.71 11.57
N GLY A 179 19.09 10.96 10.85
CA GLY A 179 18.19 9.92 11.39
C GLY A 179 18.56 8.50 10.97
N GLY A 180 19.56 8.32 10.11
CA GLY A 180 19.95 7.03 9.57
C GLY A 180 18.97 6.48 8.53
N GLN A 181 19.25 5.26 8.06
CA GLN A 181 18.42 4.55 7.10
C GLN A 181 17.74 3.36 7.76
N TYR A 182 16.54 3.02 7.29
CA TYR A 182 15.87 1.81 7.73
C TYR A 182 16.75 0.58 7.43
N ARG A 183 17.07 -0.18 8.48
CA ARG A 183 17.73 -1.49 8.34
C ARG A 183 16.64 -2.54 8.22
N ARG A 184 16.71 -3.34 7.15
CA ARG A 184 15.83 -4.51 7.00
C ARG A 184 16.14 -5.48 8.14
N ASN A 185 15.19 -5.64 9.05
CA ASN A 185 15.19 -6.80 9.94
C ASN A 185 14.90 -8.03 9.08
N VAL A 186 15.58 -9.15 9.33
CA VAL A 186 15.28 -10.43 8.66
C VAL A 186 14.06 -11.01 9.37
#